data_AF-A0A1V4IVU7-F1
#
_entry.id   AF-A0A1V4IVU7-F1
#
_cell.length_a   1.000
_cell.length_b   1.000
_cell.length_c   1.000
_cell.angle_alpha   90.00
_cell.angle_beta   90.00
_cell.angle_gamma   90.00
#
_symmetry.space_group_name_H-M   'P 1'
#
loop_
_entity.id
_entity.type
_entity.pdbx_description
1 polymer ?
#
loop_
_entity_poly.entity_id
_entity_poly.type
_entity_poly.pdbx_seq_one_letter_code
_entity_poly.pdbx_strand_id
1 'polypeptide(L)' 'MKSWIVNLNLEFVEKYDIPFNSFVIKADEKEDFLCKMDRVLIKVKELTNFHIDDITPFDYKELPEDIVKEYVFVD' A
#
# COMPACT_ATOMS: atom_id res chain seq x y z
N MET A 1 9.34 6.15 -16.66
CA MET A 1 9.67 5.64 -15.31
C MET A 1 8.47 4.84 -14.85
N LYS A 2 8.64 3.57 -14.45
CA LYS A 2 7.52 2.75 -13.97
C LYS A 2 7.18 3.15 -12.54
N SER A 3 5.89 3.24 -12.23
CA SER A 3 5.39 3.50 -10.88
C SER A 3 4.27 2.52 -10.55
N TRP A 4 4.01 2.34 -9.26
CA TRP A 4 2.98 1.45 -8.74
C TRP A 4 2.05 2.27 -7.85
N ILE A 5 0.76 1.95 -7.91
CA ILE A 5 -0.17 2.36 -6.87
C ILE A 5 -0.29 1.21 -5.87
N VAL A 6 -0.09 1.52 -4.59
CA VAL A 6 -0.33 0.61 -3.47
C VAL A 6 -1.53 1.14 -2.71
N ASN A 7 -2.61 0.36 -2.69
CA ASN A 7 -3.84 0.65 -2.00
C ASN A 7 -3.92 -0.19 -0.74
N LEU A 8 -4.61 0.31 0.29
CA LEU A 8 -5.17 -0.60 1.28
C LEU A 8 -6.18 -1.53 0.60
N ASN A 9 -6.11 -2.81 0.93
CA ASN A 9 -7.04 -3.79 0.40
C ASN A 9 -8.46 -3.44 0.84
N LEU A 10 -9.42 -3.48 -0.09
CA LEU A 10 -10.79 -3.04 0.18
C LEU A 10 -11.48 -3.88 1.25
N GLU A 11 -11.30 -5.20 1.23
CA GLU A 11 -11.86 -6.11 2.24
C GLU A 11 -11.28 -5.80 3.62
N PHE A 12 -9.98 -5.49 3.69
CA PHE A 12 -9.32 -5.06 4.92
C PHE A 12 -9.87 -3.72 5.43
N VAL A 13 -10.10 -2.77 4.51
CA VAL A 13 -10.67 -1.45 4.81
C VAL A 13 -12.07 -1.54 5.39
N GLU A 14 -12.96 -2.26 4.71
CA GLU A 14 -14.36 -2.42 5.10
C GLU A 14 -14.48 -3.17 6.44
N LYS A 15 -13.68 -4.21 6.63
CA LYS A 15 -13.72 -5.03 7.83
C LYS A 15 -13.32 -4.28 9.10
N TYR A 16 -12.33 -3.39 8.98
CA TYR A 16 -11.74 -2.70 10.12
C TYR A 16 -12.12 -1.23 10.22
N ASP A 17 -13.03 -0.75 9.36
CA ASP A 17 -13.54 0.63 9.31
C ASP A 17 -12.39 1.67 9.28
N ILE A 18 -11.39 1.40 8.44
CA ILE A 18 -10.25 2.30 8.26
C ILE A 18 -10.41 3.14 6.98
N PRO A 19 -9.90 4.38 6.94
CA PRO A 19 -9.97 5.18 5.73
C PRO A 19 -9.16 4.53 4.59
N PHE A 20 -9.79 4.39 3.43
CA PHE A 20 -9.12 3.92 2.21
C PHE A 20 -8.04 4.93 1.81
N ASN A 21 -6.80 4.46 1.71
CA ASN A 21 -5.65 5.27 1.34
C ASN A 21 -4.86 4.61 0.21
N SER A 22 -4.33 5.45 -0.67
CA SER A 22 -3.55 5.07 -1.84
C SER A 22 -2.21 5.79 -1.86
N PHE A 23 -1.15 5.07 -2.21
CA PHE A 23 0.20 5.59 -2.33
C PHE A 23 0.72 5.36 -3.74
N VAL A 24 1.30 6.38 -4.36
CA VAL A 24 2.05 6.22 -5.61
C VAL A 24 3.52 6.07 -5.26
N ILE A 25 4.14 5.01 -5.74
CA ILE A 25 5.49 4.61 -5.39
C ILE A 25 6.28 4.35 -6.67
N LYS A 26 7.55 4.76 -6.70
CA LYS A 26 8.43 4.45 -7.81
C LYS A 26 8.74 2.95 -7.84
N ALA A 27 8.97 2.39 -9.02
CA ALA A 27 9.20 0.96 -9.17
C ALA A 27 10.42 0.43 -8.40
N ASP A 28 11.49 1.24 -8.28
CA ASP A 28 12.70 0.91 -7.52
C ASP A 28 12.50 0.93 -6.00
N GLU A 29 11.47 1.62 -5.52
CA GLU A 29 11.14 1.74 -4.09
C GLU A 29 10.06 0.74 -3.65
N LYS A 30 9.35 0.10 -4.60
CA LYS A 30 8.18 -0.76 -4.32
C LYS A 30 8.46 -1.84 -3.28
N GLU A 31 9.49 -2.66 -3.51
CA GLU A 31 9.77 -3.82 -2.65
C GLU A 31 10.17 -3.39 -1.23
N ASP A 32 11.01 -2.35 -1.10
CA ASP A 32 11.41 -1.81 0.19
C ASP A 32 10.23 -1.19 0.95
N PHE A 33 9.34 -0.48 0.24
CA PHE A 33 8.11 0.04 0.81
C PHE A 33 7.20 -1.07 1.35
N LEU A 34 6.92 -2.10 0.55
CA LEU A 34 6.08 -3.23 0.97
C LEU A 34 6.68 -3.94 2.19
N CYS A 35 7.99 -4.19 2.19
CA CYS A 35 8.70 -4.76 3.33
C CYS A 35 8.57 -3.90 4.61
N LYS A 36 8.65 -2.57 4.48
CA LYS A 36 8.48 -1.66 5.63
C LYS A 36 7.05 -1.67 6.15
N MET A 37 6.05 -1.67 5.27
CA MET A 37 4.64 -1.71 5.67
C MET A 37 4.29 -3.02 6.38
N ASP A 38 4.79 -4.16 5.90
CA ASP A 38 4.62 -5.45 6.57
C ASP A 38 5.21 -5.46 7.98
N ARG A 39 6.41 -4.87 8.16
CA ARG A 39 7.02 -4.73 9.49
C ARG A 39 6.19 -3.88 10.44
N VAL A 40 5.62 -2.78 9.94
CA VAL A 40 4.72 -1.92 10.72
C VAL A 40 3.48 -2.71 11.14
N LEU A 41 2.86 -3.45 10.22
CA LEU A 41 1.69 -4.26 10.51
C LEU A 41 1.97 -5.34 11.55
N ILE A 42 3.09 -6.07 11.43
CA ILE A 42 3.51 -7.05 12.43
C ILE A 42 3.63 -6.38 13.81
N LYS A 43 4.26 -5.19 13.87
CA LYS A 43 4.41 -4.46 15.12
C LYS A 43 3.06 -4.02 15.71
N VAL A 44 2.13 -3.57 14.86
CA VAL A 44 0.77 -3.23 15.30
C VAL A 44 0.06 -4.47 15.84
N LYS A 45 0.13 -5.62 15.15
CA LYS A 45 -0.43 -6.90 15.64
C LYS A 45 0.09 -7.26 17.03
N GLU A 46 1.40 -7.18 17.23
CA GLU A 46 2.05 -7.46 18.51
C GLU A 46 1.56 -6.53 19.63
N LEU A 47 1.44 -5.22 19.36
CA LEU A 47 1.08 -4.22 20.36
C LEU A 47 -0.40 -4.23 20.73
N THR A 48 -1.26 -4.54 19.76
CA THR A 48 -2.72 -4.49 19.92
C THR A 48 -3.33 -5.86 20.22
N ASN A 49 -2.50 -6.91 20.25
CA ASN A 49 -2.92 -8.31 20.35
C ASN A 49 -4.00 -8.68 19.31
N PHE A 50 -3.93 -8.01 18.16
CA PHE A 50 -4.95 -8.02 17.13
C PHE A 50 -4.67 -9.13 16.14
N HIS A 51 -5.66 -10.00 15.95
CA HIS A 51 -5.61 -11.03 14.93
C HIS A 51 -6.06 -10.42 13.60
N ILE A 52 -5.10 -10.16 12.71
CA ILE A 52 -5.41 -9.92 11.30
C ILE A 52 -5.53 -11.30 10.66
N ASP A 53 -6.73 -11.60 10.15
CA ASP A 53 -7.02 -12.79 9.34
C ASP A 53 -6.12 -12.82 8.08
N ASP A 54 -6.11 -13.91 7.32
CA ASP A 54 -5.27 -14.10 6.13
C ASP A 54 -5.55 -13.12 4.95
N ILE A 55 -6.31 -12.04 5.20
CA ILE A 55 -6.50 -10.95 4.25
C ILE A 55 -5.21 -10.14 4.16
N THR A 56 -4.66 -10.03 2.96
CA THR A 56 -3.50 -9.17 2.70
C THR A 56 -3.93 -7.70 2.82
N PRO A 57 -3.26 -6.87 3.62
CA PRO A 57 -3.70 -5.50 3.89
C PRO A 57 -3.49 -4.53 2.73
N PHE A 58 -2.75 -4.93 1.69
CA PHE A 58 -2.44 -4.09 0.55
C PHE A 58 -2.72 -4.79 -0.78
N ASP A 59 -3.30 -4.03 -1.71
CA ASP A 59 -3.37 -4.37 -3.13
C ASP A 59 -2.43 -3.44 -3.89
N TYR A 60 -1.76 -3.94 -4.94
CA TYR A 60 -0.86 -3.12 -5.74
C TYR A 60 -1.06 -3.34 -7.24
N LYS A 61 -0.99 -2.24 -8.00
CA LYS A 61 -1.17 -2.23 -9.46
C LYS A 61 -0.11 -1.35 -10.12
N GLU A 62 0.48 -1.83 -11.22
CA GLU A 62 1.39 -1.00 -12.02
C GLU A 62 0.58 0.13 -12.68
N LEU A 63 1.10 1.35 -12.60
CA LEU A 63 0.47 2.51 -13.22
C LEU A 63 0.83 2.56 -14.71
N PRO A 64 -0.16 2.82 -15.59
CA PRO A 64 0.10 3.15 -16.99
C PRO A 64 1.05 4.36 -17.12
N GLU A 65 1.99 4.32 -18.07
CA GLU A 65 3.04 5.33 -18.21
C GLU A 65 2.52 6.75 -18.50
N ASP A 66 1.36 6.84 -19.12
CA ASP A 66 0.60 8.07 -19.38
C ASP A 66 0.14 8.74 -18.09
N ILE A 67 -0.30 7.96 -17.10
CA ILE A 67 -0.75 8.47 -15.80
C ILE A 67 0.45 8.89 -14.93
N VAL A 68 1.59 8.18 -15.02
CA VAL A 68 2.79 8.53 -14.22
C VAL A 68 3.26 9.97 -14.48
N LYS A 69 3.07 10.48 -15.71
CA LYS A 69 3.45 11.85 -16.06
C LYS A 69 2.63 12.92 -15.33
N GLU A 70 1.39 12.63 -14.97
CA GLU A 70 0.50 13.57 -14.27
C GLU A 70 0.80 13.66 -12.77
N TYR A 71 1.33 12.60 -12.17
CA TYR A 71 1.57 12.51 -10.72
C TYR A 71 3.03 12.76 -10.29
N VAL A 72 4.00 12.59 -11.20
CA VAL A 72 5.44 12.72 -10.89
C VAL A 72 6.01 14.08 -11.31
N PHE A 73 5.32 14.82 -12.20
CA PHE A 73 5.74 16.16 -12.62
C PHE A 73 4.85 17.23 -11.96
N VAL A 74 5.11 17.48 -10.68
CA VAL A 74 4.84 18.79 -10.07
C VAL A 74 6.22 19.42 -9.91
N ASP A 75 6.53 20.41 -10.76
CA ASP A 75 7.77 21.20 -10.71
C ASP A 75 7.95 21.89 -9.34
#